data_AF-A0A9D2TVV0-F1
#
_entry.id   AF-A0A9D2TVV0-F1
#
_cell.length_a   1.000
_cell.length_b   1.000
_cell.length_c   1.000
_cell.angle_alpha   90.00
_cell.angle_beta   90.00
_cell.angle_gamma   90.00
#
_symmetry.space_group_name_H-M   'P 1'
#
loop_
_entity.id
_entity.type
_entity.pdbx_description
1 polymer ?
#
loop_
_entity_poly.entity_id
_entity_poly.type
_entity_poly.pdbx_seq_one_letter_code
_entity_poly.pdbx_strand_id
1 'polypeptide(L)'
;ILIDKAEVTGKLKSLVKACRWITPIILSIVLLNYIWLSNGNYVQLYYSDQQTNNYYTTLVTRMRSTEGYTDEMPVAYIGFDIEDISYTNEIWDATPFMYGGKHSEYINDYSRKWFISAYLGYQPVEVSYEEGMQLSEDPLVQEMPRYPDAGSIKVINGILVVKF
;
A
#
# COMPACT_ATOMS: atom_id res chain seq x y z
N ILE A 1 -18.83 51.99 -42.22
CA ILE A 1 -18.17 50.68 -42.46
C ILE A 1 -16.68 50.66 -42.07
N LEU A 2 -15.93 51.76 -42.18
CA LEU A 2 -14.49 51.79 -41.81
C LEU A 2 -14.20 51.97 -40.30
N ILE A 3 -15.06 52.66 -39.55
CA ILE A 3 -14.87 52.93 -38.11
C ILE A 3 -14.99 51.66 -37.26
N ASP A 4 -15.86 50.74 -37.66
CA ASP A 4 -16.15 49.48 -36.96
C ASP A 4 -14.96 48.49 -37.00
N LYS A 5 -14.22 48.44 -38.13
CA LYS A 5 -13.06 47.55 -38.28
C LYS A 5 -11.87 47.94 -37.40
N ALA A 6 -11.63 49.24 -37.19
CA ALA A 6 -10.52 49.75 -36.39
C ALA A 6 -10.77 49.53 -34.88
N GLU A 7 -12.00 49.73 -34.42
CA GLU A 7 -12.39 49.47 -33.03
C GLU A 7 -12.38 47.98 -32.71
N VAL A 8 -12.89 47.14 -33.63
CA VAL A 8 -12.84 45.67 -33.51
C VAL A 8 -11.39 45.16 -33.49
N THR A 9 -10.50 45.69 -34.34
CA THR A 9 -9.07 45.31 -34.30
C THR A 9 -8.34 45.81 -33.05
N GLY A 10 -8.69 46.97 -32.50
CA GLY A 10 -8.16 47.47 -31.23
C GLY A 10 -8.57 46.59 -30.04
N LYS A 11 -9.86 46.24 -29.94
CA LYS A 11 -10.40 45.32 -28.92
C LYS A 11 -9.77 43.92 -29.04
N LEU A 12 -9.61 43.41 -30.26
CA LEU A 12 -8.96 42.13 -30.52
C LEU A 12 -7.48 42.12 -30.08
N LYS A 13 -6.72 43.19 -30.36
CA LYS A 13 -5.32 43.32 -29.91
C LYS A 13 -5.21 43.39 -28.37
N SER A 14 -6.13 44.08 -27.71
CA SER A 14 -6.21 44.14 -26.24
C SER A 14 -6.50 42.76 -25.63
N LEU A 15 -7.47 42.03 -26.19
CA LEU A 15 -7.79 40.65 -25.80
C LEU A 15 -6.60 39.71 -25.99
N VAL A 16 -5.91 39.76 -27.14
CA VAL A 16 -4.71 38.94 -27.39
C VAL A 16 -3.61 39.27 -26.38
N LYS A 17 -3.40 40.55 -26.04
CA LYS A 17 -2.44 40.97 -25.02
C LYS A 17 -2.81 40.43 -23.63
N ALA A 18 -4.10 40.47 -23.26
CA ALA A 18 -4.59 39.91 -22.01
C ALA A 18 -4.41 38.38 -21.97
N CYS A 19 -4.82 37.66 -23.01
CA CYS A 19 -4.60 36.22 -23.13
C CYS A 19 -3.11 35.86 -22.99
N ARG A 20 -2.20 36.64 -23.60
CA ARG A 20 -0.75 36.40 -23.50
C ARG A 20 -0.21 36.45 -22.07
N TRP A 21 -0.81 37.26 -21.20
CA TRP A 21 -0.43 37.34 -19.77
C TRP A 21 -1.18 36.36 -18.90
N ILE A 22 -2.43 36.05 -19.23
CA ILE A 22 -3.26 35.09 -18.47
C ILE A 22 -2.75 33.67 -18.65
N THR A 23 -2.35 33.28 -19.88
CA THR A 23 -1.85 31.92 -20.17
C THR A 23 -0.71 31.48 -19.23
N PRO A 24 0.41 32.21 -19.08
CA PRO A 24 1.47 31.80 -18.17
C PRO A 24 1.04 31.79 -16.70
N ILE A 25 0.10 32.65 -16.29
CA ILE A 25 -0.45 32.64 -14.92
C ILE A 25 -1.22 31.34 -14.67
N ILE A 26 -2.12 30.96 -15.59
CA ILE A 26 -2.88 29.70 -15.49
C ILE A 26 -1.92 28.51 -15.49
N LEU A 27 -0.94 28.47 -16.40
CA LEU A 27 0.07 27.41 -16.43
C LEU A 27 0.87 27.35 -15.12
N SER A 28 1.21 28.50 -14.52
CA SER A 28 1.90 28.54 -13.22
C SER A 28 1.04 27.98 -12.10
N ILE A 29 -0.26 28.31 -12.06
CA ILE A 29 -1.20 27.76 -11.06
C ILE A 29 -1.31 26.25 -11.21
N VAL A 30 -1.45 25.76 -12.45
CA VAL A 30 -1.49 24.33 -12.75
C VAL A 30 -0.20 23.65 -12.29
N LEU A 31 0.96 24.20 -12.61
CA LEU A 31 2.26 23.65 -12.19
C LEU A 31 2.38 23.60 -10.66
N LEU A 32 2.01 24.67 -9.95
CA LEU A 32 2.03 24.69 -8.49
C LEU A 32 1.09 23.64 -7.89
N ASN A 33 -0.10 23.45 -8.48
CA ASN A 33 -1.02 22.42 -8.05
C ASN A 33 -0.44 21.02 -8.26
N TYR A 34 0.17 20.74 -9.41
CA TYR A 34 0.85 19.46 -9.67
C TYR A 34 2.01 19.23 -8.71
N ILE A 35 2.85 20.24 -8.44
CA ILE A 35 3.95 20.12 -7.48
C ILE A 35 3.41 19.76 -6.10
N TRP A 36 2.40 20.48 -5.62
CA TRP A 36 1.78 20.20 -4.31
C TRP A 36 1.15 18.81 -4.26
N LEU A 37 0.37 18.45 -5.28
CA LEU A 37 -0.30 17.16 -5.37
C LEU A 37 0.72 16.02 -5.43
N SER A 38 1.74 16.09 -6.27
CA SER A 38 2.77 15.07 -6.39
C SER A 38 3.51 14.88 -5.07
N ASN A 39 4.00 15.96 -4.45
CA ASN A 39 4.70 15.87 -3.16
C ASN A 39 3.82 15.24 -2.07
N GLY A 40 2.55 15.64 -1.98
CA GLY A 40 1.63 15.05 -1.02
C GLY A 40 1.42 13.55 -1.21
N ASN A 41 1.22 13.10 -2.46
CA ASN A 41 1.09 11.68 -2.76
C ASN A 41 2.38 10.89 -2.48
N TYR A 42 3.57 11.45 -2.79
CA TYR A 42 4.84 10.80 -2.48
C TYR A 42 5.07 10.63 -0.98
N VAL A 43 4.72 11.66 -0.19
CA VAL A 43 4.85 11.61 1.26
C VAL A 43 3.89 10.57 1.84
N GLN A 44 2.62 10.56 1.41
CA GLN A 44 1.66 9.56 1.83
C GLN A 44 2.14 8.13 1.51
N LEU A 45 2.56 7.89 0.26
CA LEU A 45 3.05 6.59 -0.18
C LEU A 45 4.25 6.14 0.65
N TYR A 46 5.21 7.03 0.88
CA TYR A 46 6.39 6.72 1.69
C TYR A 46 6.00 6.22 3.09
N TYR A 47 5.08 6.89 3.78
CA TYR A 47 4.70 6.47 5.12
C TYR A 47 3.84 5.21 5.12
N SER A 48 2.93 5.03 4.17
CA SER A 48 2.15 3.78 4.02
C SER A 48 3.07 2.59 3.77
N ASP A 49 4.07 2.74 2.90
CA ASP A 49 5.07 1.69 2.63
C ASP A 49 5.92 1.40 3.86
N GLN A 50 6.37 2.42 4.60
CA GLN A 50 7.13 2.23 5.83
C GLN A 50 6.32 1.51 6.92
N GLN A 51 5.04 1.88 7.10
CA GLN A 51 4.14 1.22 8.04
C GLN A 51 3.94 -0.25 7.68
N THR A 52 3.64 -0.54 6.41
CA THR A 52 3.46 -1.90 5.87
C THR A 52 4.75 -2.72 6.01
N ASN A 53 5.90 -2.11 5.68
CA ASN A 53 7.21 -2.74 5.83
C ASN A 53 7.54 -3.08 7.30
N ASN A 54 7.26 -2.18 8.23
CA ASN A 54 7.45 -2.43 9.66
C ASN A 54 6.52 -3.53 10.18
N TYR A 55 5.29 -3.57 9.67
CA TYR A 55 4.32 -4.62 9.99
C TYR A 55 4.82 -5.99 9.57
N TYR A 56 5.22 -6.14 8.30
CA TYR A 56 5.75 -7.40 7.79
C TYR A 56 7.12 -7.76 8.38
N THR A 57 7.97 -6.78 8.70
CA THR A 57 9.22 -7.03 9.43
C THR A 57 8.91 -7.70 10.78
N THR A 58 7.89 -7.22 11.47
CA THR A 58 7.44 -7.79 12.74
C THR A 58 6.88 -9.20 12.53
N LEU A 59 6.04 -9.41 11.52
CA LEU A 59 5.52 -10.73 11.15
C LEU A 59 6.67 -11.73 10.88
N VAL A 60 7.61 -11.39 10.00
CA VAL A 60 8.77 -12.25 9.66
C VAL A 60 9.66 -12.50 10.87
N THR A 61 9.84 -11.49 11.73
CA THR A 61 10.60 -11.66 12.98
C THR A 61 9.91 -12.65 13.91
N ARG A 62 8.58 -12.55 14.07
CA ARG A 62 7.81 -13.50 14.89
C ARG A 62 7.83 -14.90 14.30
N MET A 63 7.72 -15.03 12.98
CA MET A 63 7.90 -16.29 12.26
C MET A 63 9.24 -16.95 12.62
N ARG A 64 10.36 -16.22 12.46
CA ARG A 64 11.72 -16.71 12.77
C ARG A 64 11.97 -16.97 14.26
N SER A 65 11.20 -16.32 15.13
CA SER A 65 11.31 -16.48 16.58
C SER A 65 10.37 -17.57 17.14
N THR A 66 9.64 -18.27 16.26
CA THR A 66 8.72 -19.35 16.67
C THR A 66 9.53 -20.52 17.22
N GLU A 67 9.09 -21.09 18.35
CA GLU A 67 9.74 -22.26 18.93
C GLU A 67 9.80 -23.41 17.91
N GLY A 68 10.99 -23.99 17.74
CA GLY A 68 11.24 -25.06 16.77
C GLY A 68 11.48 -24.61 15.32
N TYR A 69 11.47 -23.31 15.02
CA TYR A 69 11.74 -22.81 13.67
C TYR A 69 13.15 -23.13 13.17
N THR A 70 13.25 -23.56 11.91
CA THR A 70 14.50 -23.54 11.13
C THR A 70 14.23 -22.89 9.77
N ASP A 71 15.28 -22.37 9.13
CA ASP A 71 15.19 -21.69 7.83
C ASP A 71 14.88 -22.62 6.64
N GLU A 72 14.99 -23.93 6.84
CA GLU A 72 14.66 -24.96 5.85
C GLU A 72 13.17 -25.37 5.86
N MET A 73 12.39 -24.98 6.88
CA MET A 73 10.99 -25.39 7.00
C MET A 73 10.10 -24.68 5.96
N PRO A 74 9.16 -25.41 5.33
CA PRO A 74 8.16 -24.77 4.50
C PRO A 74 7.17 -23.96 5.35
N VAL A 75 6.60 -22.93 4.74
CA VAL A 75 5.63 -22.03 5.37
C VAL A 75 4.23 -22.27 4.81
N ALA A 76 3.24 -22.36 5.69
CA ALA A 76 1.83 -22.41 5.34
C ALA A 76 1.10 -21.16 5.85
N TYR A 77 0.58 -20.36 4.93
CA TYR A 77 -0.30 -19.23 5.25
C TYR A 77 -1.75 -19.70 5.18
N ILE A 78 -2.45 -19.72 6.31
CA ILE A 78 -3.83 -20.19 6.43
C ILE A 78 -4.75 -18.99 6.66
N GLY A 79 -5.73 -18.80 5.78
CA GLY A 79 -6.56 -17.59 5.76
C GLY A 79 -6.08 -16.56 4.72
N PHE A 80 -6.92 -15.58 4.41
CA PHE A 80 -6.67 -14.59 3.36
C PHE A 80 -6.30 -13.22 3.97
N ASP A 81 -7.17 -12.73 4.85
CA ASP A 81 -7.09 -11.38 5.37
C ASP A 81 -6.55 -11.38 6.80
N ILE A 82 -5.65 -10.45 7.07
CA ILE A 82 -5.16 -10.12 8.41
C ILE A 82 -6.11 -9.07 8.99
N GLU A 83 -6.66 -9.38 10.17
CA GLU A 83 -7.52 -8.46 10.92
C GLU A 83 -6.75 -7.92 12.13
N ASP A 84 -6.28 -6.68 12.05
CA ASP A 84 -5.51 -6.04 13.13
C ASP A 84 -6.02 -4.61 13.40
N ILE A 85 -6.71 -4.45 14.53
CA ILE A 85 -7.29 -3.16 14.96
C ILE A 85 -6.19 -2.13 15.26
N SER A 86 -4.97 -2.57 15.59
CA SER A 86 -3.86 -1.67 15.87
C SER A 86 -3.18 -1.14 14.61
N TYR A 87 -3.41 -1.77 13.45
CA TYR A 87 -2.91 -1.31 12.16
C TYR A 87 -3.89 -0.31 11.53
N THR A 88 -3.61 0.97 11.70
CA THR A 88 -4.41 2.06 11.13
C THR A 88 -3.55 3.06 10.37
N ASN A 89 -4.11 3.57 9.27
CA ASN A 89 -3.53 4.61 8.42
C ASN A 89 -4.39 5.90 8.46
N GLU A 90 -5.24 6.05 9.50
CA GLU A 90 -6.20 7.16 9.63
C GLU A 90 -5.62 8.57 9.42
N ILE A 91 -4.36 8.78 9.82
CA ILE A 91 -3.66 10.06 9.65
C ILE A 91 -3.62 10.48 8.18
N TRP A 92 -3.48 9.54 7.24
CA TRP A 92 -3.43 9.83 5.82
C TRP A 92 -4.79 9.72 5.12
N ASP A 93 -5.76 9.03 5.71
CA ASP A 93 -7.13 8.94 5.19
C ASP A 93 -7.83 10.30 5.13
N ALA A 94 -7.50 11.21 6.04
CA ALA A 94 -8.01 12.59 6.04
C ALA A 94 -7.41 13.49 4.95
N THR A 95 -6.38 13.05 4.23
CA THR A 95 -5.69 13.87 3.22
C THR A 95 -6.36 13.78 1.84
N PRO A 96 -6.25 14.80 0.97
CA PRO A 96 -6.82 14.75 -0.39
C PRO A 96 -5.96 13.94 -1.39
N PHE A 97 -4.88 13.32 -0.93
CA PHE A 97 -3.97 12.53 -1.74
C PHE A 97 -4.52 11.10 -1.90
N MET A 98 -4.46 10.55 -3.12
CA MET A 98 -5.14 9.29 -3.50
C MET A 98 -4.23 8.32 -4.25
N TYR A 99 -3.15 8.80 -4.84
CA TYR A 99 -2.25 8.00 -5.68
C TYR A 99 -1.22 7.20 -4.88
N GLY A 100 -1.03 7.51 -3.59
CA GLY A 100 -0.17 6.73 -2.70
C GLY A 100 -0.83 5.48 -2.11
N GLY A 101 -2.05 5.15 -2.59
CA GLY A 101 -2.93 4.15 -2.02
C GLY A 101 -3.35 4.53 -0.60
N LYS A 102 -4.56 5.05 -0.48
CA LYS A 102 -5.26 4.87 0.79
C LYS A 102 -5.58 3.38 0.88
N HIS A 103 -5.38 2.79 2.04
CA HIS A 103 -6.29 1.84 2.69
C HIS A 103 -5.58 1.28 3.93
N SER A 104 -6.30 1.22 5.04
CA SER A 104 -5.99 0.37 6.20
C SER A 104 -5.77 -1.11 5.82
N GLU A 105 -6.16 -1.49 4.60
CA GLU A 105 -6.04 -2.83 4.03
C GLU A 105 -4.74 -3.06 3.23
N TYR A 106 -3.75 -2.16 3.27
CA TYR A 106 -2.47 -2.35 2.57
C TYR A 106 -1.79 -3.68 2.92
N ILE A 107 -1.93 -4.12 4.17
CA ILE A 107 -1.42 -5.42 4.64
C ILE A 107 -2.17 -6.61 4.00
N ASN A 108 -3.33 -6.37 3.38
CA ASN A 108 -4.17 -7.36 2.73
C ASN A 108 -4.15 -7.32 1.20
N ASP A 109 -3.38 -6.41 0.61
CA ASP A 109 -3.30 -6.29 -0.85
C ASP A 109 -2.75 -7.57 -1.52
N TYR A 110 -3.18 -7.84 -2.76
CA TYR A 110 -2.77 -9.03 -3.53
C TYR A 110 -1.25 -9.07 -3.75
N SER A 111 -0.60 -7.90 -3.68
CA SER A 111 0.83 -7.72 -3.84
C SER A 111 1.64 -8.07 -2.59
N ARG A 112 1.01 -8.46 -1.45
CA ARG A 112 1.65 -8.79 -0.17
C ARG A 112 2.92 -9.62 -0.30
N LYS A 113 2.86 -10.76 -1.01
CA LYS A 113 4.02 -11.65 -1.19
C LYS A 113 5.16 -10.96 -1.92
N TRP A 114 4.83 -10.22 -2.98
CA TRP A 114 5.81 -9.45 -3.74
C TRP A 114 6.41 -8.33 -2.88
N PHE A 115 5.61 -7.63 -2.09
CA PHE A 115 6.06 -6.60 -1.16
C PHE A 115 7.06 -7.15 -0.14
N ILE A 116 6.70 -8.23 0.56
CA ILE A 116 7.58 -8.91 1.54
C ILE A 116 8.90 -9.32 0.90
N SER A 117 8.83 -9.89 -0.30
CA SER A 117 10.01 -10.25 -1.09
C SER A 117 10.87 -9.02 -1.43
N ALA A 118 10.27 -7.98 -1.98
CA ALA A 118 10.97 -6.80 -2.49
C ALA A 118 11.61 -5.96 -1.38
N TYR A 119 10.91 -5.80 -0.25
CA TYR A 119 11.37 -4.98 0.86
C TYR A 119 12.23 -5.73 1.88
N LEU A 120 11.90 -7.00 2.17
CA LEU A 120 12.57 -7.77 3.23
C LEU A 120 13.52 -8.84 2.69
N GLY A 121 13.51 -9.11 1.39
CA GLY A 121 14.26 -10.24 0.81
C GLY A 121 13.79 -11.59 1.35
N TYR A 122 12.58 -11.67 1.91
CA TYR A 122 12.05 -12.88 2.53
C TYR A 122 11.18 -13.65 1.53
N GLN A 123 11.65 -14.85 1.17
CA GLN A 123 11.02 -15.73 0.19
C GLN A 123 11.11 -17.18 0.68
N PRO A 124 10.31 -17.59 1.67
CA PRO A 124 10.31 -18.97 2.15
C PRO A 124 9.77 -19.92 1.08
N VAL A 125 10.15 -21.19 1.16
CA VAL A 125 9.43 -22.25 0.44
C VAL A 125 8.03 -22.33 1.05
N GLU A 126 7.00 -22.19 0.22
CA GLU A 126 5.62 -22.37 0.66
C GLU A 126 5.18 -23.82 0.43
N VAL A 127 4.28 -24.29 1.29
CA VAL A 127 3.59 -25.57 1.08
C VAL A 127 2.79 -25.55 -0.21
N SER A 128 2.47 -26.75 -0.74
CA SER A 128 1.55 -26.85 -1.87
C SER A 128 0.14 -26.38 -1.50
N TYR A 129 -0.66 -26.01 -2.50
CA TYR A 129 -2.07 -25.63 -2.27
C TYR A 129 -2.86 -26.75 -1.58
N GLU A 130 -2.66 -28.00 -1.98
CA GLU A 130 -3.33 -29.17 -1.41
C GLU A 130 -2.95 -29.39 0.06
N GLU A 131 -1.66 -29.27 0.38
CA GLU A 131 -1.15 -29.36 1.74
C GLU A 131 -1.66 -28.20 2.62
N GLY A 132 -1.72 -26.98 2.07
CA GLY A 132 -2.34 -25.84 2.75
C GLY A 132 -3.82 -26.06 3.06
N MET A 133 -4.58 -26.65 2.13
CA MET A 133 -5.99 -27.01 2.35
C MET A 133 -6.14 -28.08 3.43
N GLN A 134 -5.31 -29.12 3.43
CA GLN A 134 -5.32 -30.15 4.46
C GLN A 134 -4.98 -29.58 5.85
N LEU A 135 -3.95 -28.72 5.93
CA LEU A 135 -3.61 -28.01 7.17
C LEU A 135 -4.76 -27.11 7.64
N SER A 136 -5.50 -26.49 6.73
CA SER A 136 -6.66 -25.68 7.09
C SER A 136 -7.77 -26.51 7.75
N GLU A 137 -7.85 -27.82 7.50
CA GLU A 137 -8.83 -28.73 8.11
C GLU A 137 -8.31 -29.39 9.41
N ASP A 138 -7.02 -29.26 9.71
CA ASP A 138 -6.41 -29.83 10.92
C ASP A 138 -7.01 -29.17 12.18
N PRO A 139 -7.53 -29.95 13.15
CA PRO A 139 -8.05 -29.42 14.42
C PRO A 139 -7.07 -28.51 15.16
N LEU A 140 -5.78 -28.81 15.13
CA LEU A 140 -4.74 -28.00 15.79
C LEU A 140 -4.63 -26.60 15.15
N VAL A 141 -4.81 -26.50 13.84
CA VAL A 141 -4.77 -25.23 13.09
C VAL A 141 -6.09 -24.47 13.26
N GLN A 142 -7.22 -25.17 13.29
CA GLN A 142 -8.53 -24.57 13.55
C GLN A 142 -8.61 -23.91 14.92
N GLU A 143 -7.99 -24.50 15.95
CA GLU A 143 -7.91 -23.94 17.30
C GLU A 143 -6.93 -22.77 17.43
N MET A 144 -6.01 -22.56 16.47
CA MET A 144 -5.11 -21.40 16.51
C MET A 144 -5.91 -20.08 16.42
N PRO A 145 -5.56 -19.06 17.20
CA PRO A 145 -6.08 -17.72 16.97
C PRO A 145 -5.49 -17.12 15.69
N ARG A 146 -6.06 -15.99 15.25
CA ARG A 146 -5.62 -15.26 14.05
C ARG A 146 -4.49 -14.29 14.38
N TYR A 147 -3.56 -14.08 13.44
CA TYR A 147 -2.52 -13.08 13.58
C TYR A 147 -3.17 -11.69 13.65
N PRO A 148 -2.77 -10.80 14.58
CA PRO A 148 -1.52 -10.80 15.35
C PRO A 148 -1.54 -11.52 16.71
N ASP A 149 -2.61 -12.20 17.10
CA ASP A 149 -2.73 -12.74 18.45
C ASP A 149 -1.67 -13.81 18.78
N ALA A 150 -1.39 -13.99 20.07
CA ALA A 150 -0.41 -14.97 20.53
C ALA A 150 -0.87 -16.41 20.18
N GLY A 151 0.01 -17.21 19.57
CA GLY A 151 -0.31 -18.58 19.14
C GLY A 151 -0.86 -18.71 17.71
N SER A 152 -0.99 -17.60 16.98
CA SER A 152 -1.33 -17.57 15.55
C SER A 152 -0.20 -18.04 14.63
N ILE A 153 1.02 -18.18 15.15
CA ILE A 153 2.18 -18.71 14.44
C ILE A 153 2.74 -19.87 15.25
N LYS A 154 2.82 -21.06 14.63
CA LYS A 154 3.31 -22.29 15.28
C LYS A 154 4.01 -23.20 14.28
N VAL A 155 4.95 -23.99 14.77
CA VAL A 155 5.47 -25.13 14.00
C VAL A 155 4.60 -26.35 14.27
N ILE A 156 4.00 -26.92 13.22
CA ILE A 156 3.15 -28.12 13.27
C ILE A 156 3.70 -29.10 12.24
N ASN A 157 4.08 -30.30 12.68
CA ASN A 157 4.63 -31.36 11.80
C ASN A 157 5.82 -30.91 10.92
N GLY A 158 6.67 -30.00 11.43
CA GLY A 158 7.83 -29.46 10.69
C GLY A 158 7.49 -28.35 9.69
N ILE A 159 6.26 -27.83 9.72
CA ILE A 159 5.78 -26.75 8.86
C ILE A 159 5.53 -25.52 9.74
N LEU A 160 6.02 -24.35 9.32
CA LEU A 160 5.70 -23.09 9.99
C LEU A 160 4.31 -22.61 9.52
N VAL A 161 3.30 -22.78 10.36
CA VAL A 161 1.93 -22.35 10.09
C VAL A 161 1.73 -20.92 10.61
N VAL A 162 1.25 -20.04 9.73
CA VAL A 162 0.84 -18.67 10.03
C VAL A 162 -0.65 -18.56 9.72
N LYS A 163 -1.47 -18.33 10.75
CA LYS A 163 -2.92 -18.18 10.58
C LYS A 163 -3.31 -16.71 10.55
N PHE A 164 -3.93 -16.29 9.46
CA PHE A 164 -4.52 -14.97 9.26
C PHE A 164 -5.99 -14.96 9.69
#